data_AF-A0AAU5VZS3-F1
#
_entry.id   AF-A0AAU5VZS3-F1
#
_cell.length_a   1.000
_cell.length_b   1.000
_cell.length_c   1.000
_cell.angle_alpha   90.00
_cell.angle_beta   90.00
_cell.angle_gamma   90.00
#
_symmetry.space_group_name_H-M   'P 1'
#
loop_
_entity.id
_entity.type
_entity.pdbx_description
1 polymer ?
#
loop_
_entity_poly.entity_id
_entity_poly.type
_entity_poly.pdbx_seq_one_letter_code
_entity_poly.pdbx_strand_id
1 'polypeptide(L)'
;MLMIRTGLRAAIPAVLLGALLVGCSAATTTDGPGSDVPYVDPSRAASAEAAAEVSLMPTPSPTPTLIIQEDPDAPELVRDAFAGLQATYQDGCAPGDSNCAYFLGRVDDELNRLDKAMNADKKGPGHFKEPIAWIGTLRTTLAGDDSTPNLEKHRKQLIGTRDRINTWMQDHPEDYR
;
A
#
# COMPACT_ATOMS: atom_id res chain seq x y z
N MET A 1 -9.77 -60.13 19.83
CA MET A 1 -10.22 -58.80 20.32
C MET A 1 -10.86 -58.10 19.12
N LEU A 2 -12.20 -58.09 19.08
CA LEU A 2 -13.01 -57.54 17.99
C LEU A 2 -13.24 -56.05 18.31
N MET A 3 -12.71 -55.13 17.51
CA MET A 3 -13.03 -53.70 17.66
C MET A 3 -13.76 -53.22 16.42
N ILE A 4 -15.04 -52.96 16.67
CA ILE A 4 -16.12 -52.58 15.77
C ILE A 4 -15.80 -51.22 15.15
N ARG A 5 -15.83 -51.16 13.82
CA ARG A 5 -15.87 -49.92 13.05
C ARG A 5 -17.30 -49.40 13.06
N THR A 6 -17.53 -48.22 13.63
CA THR A 6 -18.76 -47.47 13.45
C THR A 6 -18.40 -46.05 13.03
N GLY A 7 -18.58 -45.78 11.74
CA GLY A 7 -18.47 -44.45 11.16
C GLY A 7 -19.71 -43.63 11.47
N LEU A 8 -19.51 -42.34 11.75
CA LEU A 8 -20.58 -41.37 11.84
C LEU A 8 -20.37 -40.32 10.73
N ARG A 9 -21.20 -40.41 9.70
CA ARG A 9 -21.36 -39.41 8.65
C ARG A 9 -22.11 -38.23 9.25
N ALA A 10 -21.46 -37.08 9.41
CA ALA A 10 -22.13 -35.82 9.72
C ALA A 10 -22.49 -35.10 8.42
N ALA A 11 -23.77 -34.77 8.28
CA ALA A 11 -24.36 -34.15 7.11
C ALA A 11 -24.05 -32.64 7.02
N ILE A 12 -23.95 -32.17 5.79
CA ILE A 12 -23.68 -30.79 5.35
C ILE A 12 -25.00 -30.00 5.31
N PRO A 13 -25.12 -28.81 5.94
CA PRO A 13 -26.12 -27.84 5.56
C PRO A 13 -25.56 -26.93 4.45
N ALA A 14 -26.09 -27.09 3.24
CA ALA A 14 -25.90 -26.16 2.13
C ALA A 14 -26.75 -24.90 2.37
N VAL A 15 -26.12 -23.72 2.41
CA VAL A 15 -26.82 -22.43 2.39
C VAL A 15 -26.80 -21.91 0.95
N LEU A 16 -27.98 -21.84 0.34
CA LEU A 16 -28.21 -21.30 -1.01
C LEU A 16 -28.56 -19.80 -0.94
N LEU A 17 -27.89 -19.06 -1.84
CA LEU A 17 -28.27 -17.85 -2.58
C LEU A 17 -28.78 -16.59 -1.84
N GLY A 18 -28.03 -15.50 -2.07
CA GLY A 18 -28.54 -14.14 -2.18
C GLY A 18 -27.69 -13.34 -3.15
N ALA A 19 -27.99 -13.41 -4.45
CA ALA A 19 -27.45 -12.52 -5.47
C ALA A 19 -28.29 -11.23 -5.50
N LEU A 20 -27.66 -10.08 -5.23
CA LEU A 20 -28.21 -8.76 -5.52
C LEU A 20 -27.22 -8.06 -6.46
N LEU A 21 -27.48 -8.17 -7.75
CA LEU A 21 -26.94 -7.31 -8.81
C LEU A 21 -27.99 -6.23 -9.08
N VAL A 22 -27.60 -4.96 -8.90
CA VAL A 22 -28.15 -3.69 -9.44
C VAL A 22 -27.73 -2.59 -8.43
N GLY A 23 -27.05 -1.50 -8.81
CA GLY A 23 -26.59 -1.06 -10.11
C GLY A 23 -25.61 0.12 -9.97
N CYS A 24 -24.84 0.33 -11.04
CA CYS A 24 -24.02 1.52 -11.27
C CYS A 24 -24.92 2.76 -11.31
N SER A 25 -24.58 3.79 -10.54
CA SER A 25 -24.85 5.17 -10.97
C SER A 25 -23.58 5.71 -11.60
N ALA A 26 -23.42 5.48 -12.90
CA ALA A 26 -22.58 6.33 -13.72
C ALA A 26 -23.35 7.64 -13.91
N ALA A 27 -22.85 8.74 -13.36
CA ALA A 27 -23.33 10.07 -13.69
C ALA A 27 -22.93 10.38 -15.15
N THR A 28 -23.84 10.08 -16.07
CA THR A 28 -23.82 10.67 -17.41
C THR A 28 -24.51 12.02 -17.30
N THR A 29 -23.74 13.08 -17.14
CA THR A 29 -24.22 14.43 -17.45
C THR A 29 -23.79 14.75 -18.88
N THR A 30 -24.65 14.41 -19.83
CA THR A 30 -24.71 15.15 -21.10
C THR A 30 -26.04 15.89 -21.13
N ASP A 31 -26.05 17.08 -20.55
CA ASP A 31 -26.86 18.18 -21.07
C ASP A 31 -26.17 19.48 -20.62
N GLY A 32 -25.88 20.33 -21.60
CA GLY A 32 -25.02 21.51 -21.45
C GLY A 32 -25.62 22.59 -20.55
N PRO A 33 -24.81 23.60 -20.23
CA PRO A 33 -25.24 24.93 -20.66
C PRO A 33 -24.07 25.84 -21.08
N GLY A 34 -24.40 26.79 -21.95
CA GLY A 34 -23.80 28.13 -21.90
C GLY A 34 -22.60 28.37 -22.82
N SER A 35 -22.88 29.03 -23.96
CA SER A 35 -22.07 30.17 -24.35
C SER A 35 -21.88 31.12 -23.14
N ASP A 36 -20.74 31.81 -23.12
CA ASP A 36 -20.37 32.88 -22.18
C ASP A 36 -19.50 32.49 -20.97
N VAL A 37 -18.39 31.80 -21.23
CA VAL A 37 -17.17 32.00 -20.42
C VAL A 37 -15.99 32.36 -21.33
N PRO A 38 -15.39 33.55 -21.18
CA PRO A 38 -14.18 33.91 -21.92
C PRO A 38 -13.02 32.99 -21.55
N TYR A 39 -12.29 32.51 -22.54
CA TYR A 39 -10.98 31.89 -22.35
C TYR A 39 -10.06 32.89 -21.62
N VAL A 40 -9.55 32.51 -20.44
CA VAL A 40 -8.60 33.31 -19.67
C VAL A 40 -7.23 32.64 -19.76
N ASP A 41 -6.27 33.35 -20.37
CA ASP A 41 -4.85 32.98 -20.41
C ASP A 41 -4.30 32.94 -18.97
N PRO A 42 -3.60 31.87 -18.53
CA PRO A 42 -3.10 31.77 -17.16
C PRO A 42 -1.92 32.72 -16.86
N SER A 43 -1.53 33.58 -17.80
CA SER A 43 -0.46 34.53 -17.61
C SER A 43 -1.03 35.89 -17.22
N ARG A 44 -0.82 36.27 -15.95
CA ARG A 44 -0.88 37.64 -15.39
C ARG A 44 -2.20 38.03 -14.70
N ALA A 45 -2.32 37.67 -13.42
CA ALA A 45 -3.24 38.34 -12.50
C ALA A 45 -2.44 39.22 -11.52
N ALA A 46 -2.22 40.46 -11.93
CA ALA A 46 -1.87 41.56 -11.04
C ALA A 46 -3.12 41.97 -10.24
N SER A 47 -2.90 42.30 -8.96
CA SER A 47 -3.87 42.77 -7.99
C SER A 47 -4.75 43.92 -8.49
N ALA A 48 -6.04 43.90 -8.15
CA ALA A 48 -6.83 45.10 -7.91
C ALA A 48 -8.05 44.77 -7.04
N GLU A 49 -8.24 45.60 -6.03
CA GLU A 49 -9.17 45.49 -4.91
C GLU A 49 -10.61 45.82 -5.29
N ALA A 50 -11.58 45.22 -4.57
CA ALA A 50 -12.91 45.80 -4.41
C ALA A 50 -13.38 45.57 -2.97
N ALA A 51 -13.61 46.69 -2.28
CA ALA A 51 -13.98 46.78 -0.88
C ALA A 51 -15.43 46.33 -0.62
N ALA A 52 -15.62 45.62 0.49
CA ALA A 52 -16.89 45.53 1.22
C ALA A 52 -16.58 45.30 2.71
N GLU A 53 -17.01 46.24 3.56
CA GLU A 53 -16.88 46.19 5.02
C GLU A 53 -17.76 45.08 5.62
N VAL A 54 -17.17 44.14 6.36
CA VAL A 54 -17.88 43.35 7.40
C VAL A 54 -16.91 42.95 8.52
N SER A 55 -17.21 43.41 9.74
CA SER A 55 -16.88 42.84 11.07
C SER A 55 -15.42 42.46 11.38
N LEU A 56 -14.78 43.26 12.25
CA LEU A 56 -13.48 43.00 12.87
C LEU A 56 -13.53 41.80 13.84
N MET A 57 -13.47 40.58 13.30
CA MET A 57 -12.87 39.47 14.04
C MET A 57 -11.35 39.57 13.87
N PRO A 58 -10.55 39.39 14.94
CA PRO A 58 -9.10 39.36 14.79
C PRO A 58 -8.73 38.20 13.87
N THR A 59 -8.16 38.53 12.71
CA THR A 59 -7.58 37.56 11.79
C THR A 59 -6.54 36.74 12.56
N PRO A 60 -6.65 35.40 12.62
CA PRO A 60 -5.58 34.60 13.18
C PRO A 60 -4.33 34.88 12.34
N SER A 61 -3.25 35.28 13.02
CA SER A 61 -1.95 35.47 12.38
C SER A 61 -1.62 34.21 11.58
N PRO A 62 -1.23 34.30 10.29
CA PRO A 62 -0.90 33.12 9.51
C PRO A 62 0.16 32.33 10.27
N THR A 63 -0.20 31.13 10.72
CA THR A 63 0.79 30.21 11.25
C THR A 63 1.76 29.97 10.10
N PRO A 64 3.07 30.18 10.27
CA PRO A 64 4.01 29.92 9.19
C PRO A 64 3.82 28.47 8.77
N THR A 65 3.33 28.26 7.55
CA THR A 65 3.32 26.95 6.92
C THR A 65 4.77 26.55 6.82
N LEU A 66 5.19 25.61 7.68
CA LEU A 66 6.48 24.96 7.56
C LEU A 66 6.46 24.21 6.23
N ILE A 67 7.05 24.82 5.21
CA ILE A 67 7.39 24.12 3.97
C ILE A 67 8.58 23.25 4.37
N ILE A 68 8.31 22.00 4.75
CA ILE A 68 9.36 20.99 4.86
C ILE A 68 9.78 20.69 3.42
N GLN A 69 10.89 21.27 2.98
CA GLN A 69 11.56 20.78 1.78
C GLN A 69 12.20 19.47 2.18
N GLU A 70 11.58 18.38 1.74
CA GLU A 70 12.18 17.06 1.82
C GLU A 70 13.41 17.07 0.93
N ASP A 71 14.56 16.68 1.50
CA ASP A 71 15.78 16.51 0.73
C ASP A 71 15.54 15.35 -0.25
N PRO A 72 15.57 15.60 -1.58
CA PRO A 72 15.32 14.55 -2.56
C PRO A 72 16.36 13.42 -2.52
N ASP A 73 17.51 13.65 -1.90
CA ASP A 73 18.58 12.68 -1.73
C ASP A 73 18.49 11.93 -0.37
N ALA A 74 17.54 12.29 0.49
CA ALA A 74 17.35 11.60 1.76
C ALA A 74 16.83 10.17 1.55
N PRO A 75 17.31 9.19 2.34
CA PRO A 75 16.74 7.85 2.33
C PRO A 75 15.26 7.86 2.70
N GLU A 76 14.47 7.00 2.05
CA GLU A 76 13.06 6.76 2.38
C GLU A 76 12.90 6.37 3.85
N LEU A 77 11.89 6.93 4.53
CA LEU A 77 11.57 6.55 5.90
C LEU A 77 11.04 5.12 5.96
N VAL A 78 11.43 4.37 6.99
CA VAL A 78 10.95 2.98 7.21
C VAL A 78 9.42 2.93 7.26
N ARG A 79 8.78 3.95 7.84
CA ARG A 79 7.32 4.09 7.87
C ARG A 79 6.68 4.01 6.48
N ASP A 80 7.27 4.74 5.55
CA ASP A 80 6.68 4.96 4.23
C ASP A 80 6.96 3.75 3.34
N ALA A 81 8.17 3.18 3.42
CA ALA A 81 8.50 1.90 2.79
C ALA A 81 7.63 0.75 3.33
N PHE A 82 7.37 0.72 4.63
CA PHE A 82 6.49 -0.28 5.23
C PHE A 82 5.04 -0.10 4.77
N ALA A 83 4.56 1.13 4.59
CA ALA A 83 3.25 1.40 4.02
C ALA A 83 3.11 0.84 2.59
N GLY A 84 4.17 0.94 1.78
CA GLY A 84 4.26 0.28 0.47
C GLY A 84 4.08 -1.24 0.55
N LEU A 85 4.80 -1.90 1.47
CA LEU A 85 4.63 -3.33 1.72
C LEU A 85 3.22 -3.69 2.20
N GLN A 86 2.65 -2.89 3.11
CA GLN A 86 1.29 -3.09 3.62
C GLN A 86 0.23 -2.99 2.51
N ALA A 87 0.44 -2.17 1.48
CA ALA A 87 -0.46 -2.06 0.35
C ALA A 87 -0.61 -3.39 -0.42
N THR A 88 0.31 -4.34 -0.23
CA THR A 88 0.23 -5.68 -0.83
C THR A 88 -0.41 -6.73 0.09
N TYR A 89 -0.63 -6.43 1.38
CA TYR A 89 -0.89 -7.43 2.42
C TYR A 89 -2.23 -8.17 2.24
N GLN A 90 -3.27 -7.47 1.78
CA GLN A 90 -4.59 -8.06 1.54
C GLN A 90 -4.68 -8.81 0.19
N ASP A 91 -3.63 -8.70 -0.62
CA ASP A 91 -3.58 -9.32 -1.94
C ASP A 91 -2.82 -10.65 -1.90
N GLY A 92 -3.09 -11.45 -2.93
CA GLY A 92 -2.46 -12.73 -3.19
C GLY A 92 -2.67 -13.14 -4.64
N CYS A 93 -2.04 -14.24 -5.04
CA CYS A 93 -2.35 -14.91 -6.30
C CYS A 93 -2.22 -16.42 -6.16
N ALA A 94 -2.99 -17.17 -6.94
CA ALA A 94 -2.83 -18.59 -7.18
C ALA A 94 -1.90 -18.85 -8.40
N PRO A 95 -1.27 -20.03 -8.48
CA PRO A 95 -0.43 -20.37 -9.63
C PRO A 95 -1.23 -20.33 -10.94
N GLY A 96 -0.71 -19.63 -11.94
CA GLY A 96 -1.38 -19.46 -13.24
C GLY A 96 -2.39 -18.33 -13.33
N ASP A 97 -2.61 -17.57 -12.25
CA ASP A 97 -3.44 -16.37 -12.29
C ASP A 97 -2.78 -15.29 -13.15
N SER A 98 -3.56 -14.61 -13.99
CA SER A 98 -3.06 -13.60 -14.93
C SER A 98 -2.37 -12.40 -14.27
N ASN A 99 -2.68 -12.12 -13.00
CA ASN A 99 -2.08 -11.02 -12.24
C ASN A 99 -0.95 -11.47 -11.29
N CYS A 100 -0.61 -12.76 -11.26
CA CYS A 100 0.35 -13.30 -10.28
C CYS A 100 1.74 -12.72 -10.49
N ALA A 101 2.17 -12.58 -11.75
CA ALA A 101 3.44 -11.96 -12.11
C ALA A 101 3.58 -10.54 -11.54
N TYR A 102 2.56 -9.70 -11.74
CA TYR A 102 2.55 -8.33 -11.24
C TYR A 102 2.57 -8.29 -9.71
N PHE A 103 1.70 -9.07 -9.06
CA PHE A 103 1.62 -9.10 -7.61
C PHE A 103 2.94 -9.56 -6.97
N LEU A 104 3.56 -10.63 -7.48
CA LEU A 104 4.81 -11.14 -6.90
C LEU A 104 5.99 -10.21 -7.15
N GLY A 105 6.07 -9.59 -8.33
CA GLY A 105 7.06 -8.54 -8.60
C GLY A 105 6.92 -7.38 -7.62
N ARG A 106 5.67 -6.91 -7.41
CA ARG A 106 5.40 -5.86 -6.42
C ARG A 106 5.81 -6.24 -5.01
N VAL A 107 5.50 -7.46 -4.55
CA VAL A 107 5.94 -7.92 -3.22
C VAL A 107 7.46 -7.91 -3.09
N ASP A 108 8.20 -8.40 -4.10
CA ASP A 108 9.66 -8.38 -4.08
C ASP A 108 10.22 -6.94 -4.04
N ASP A 109 9.67 -6.04 -4.86
CA ASP A 109 10.05 -4.63 -4.89
C ASP A 109 9.86 -3.94 -3.53
N GLU A 110 8.69 -4.11 -2.91
CA GLU A 110 8.38 -3.49 -1.62
C GLU A 110 9.25 -4.06 -0.49
N LEU A 111 9.56 -5.36 -0.51
CA LEU A 111 10.51 -5.97 0.42
C LEU A 111 11.91 -5.37 0.23
N ASN A 112 12.34 -5.16 -1.01
CA ASN A 112 13.63 -4.55 -1.30
C ASN A 112 13.71 -3.08 -0.91
N ARG A 113 12.63 -2.30 -1.07
CA ARG A 113 12.53 -0.92 -0.58
C ARG A 113 12.60 -0.86 0.94
N LEU A 114 11.82 -1.70 1.61
CA LEU A 114 11.82 -1.76 3.07
C LEU A 114 13.19 -2.13 3.63
N ASP A 115 13.89 -3.10 3.05
CA ASP A 115 15.26 -3.43 3.44
C ASP A 115 16.21 -2.24 3.30
N LYS A 116 16.15 -1.48 2.19
CA LYS A 116 16.97 -0.28 2.00
C LYS A 116 16.67 0.77 3.07
N ALA A 117 15.39 1.04 3.34
CA ALA A 117 14.98 2.00 4.36
C ALA A 117 15.47 1.59 5.76
N MET A 118 15.30 0.31 6.14
CA MET A 118 15.75 -0.21 7.44
C MET A 118 17.27 -0.15 7.62
N ASN A 119 18.04 -0.36 6.56
CA ASN A 119 19.50 -0.24 6.62
C ASN A 119 19.97 1.22 6.69
N ALA A 120 19.21 2.15 6.12
CA ALA A 120 19.53 3.58 6.11
C ALA A 120 18.96 4.36 7.31
N ASP A 121 18.10 3.74 8.12
CA ASP A 121 17.45 4.37 9.26
C ASP A 121 18.47 4.84 10.31
N LYS A 122 18.15 5.96 10.99
CA LYS A 122 19.02 6.58 11.99
C LYS A 122 19.22 5.71 13.24
N LYS A 123 18.29 4.79 13.54
CA LYS A 123 18.42 3.78 14.60
C LYS A 123 19.41 2.67 14.21
N GLY A 124 19.74 2.56 12.92
CA GLY A 124 20.72 1.65 12.34
C GLY A 124 20.16 0.24 12.08
N PRO A 125 20.87 -0.56 11.26
CA PRO A 125 20.40 -1.89 10.83
C PRO A 125 20.28 -2.90 11.98
N GLY A 126 20.95 -2.67 13.11
CA GLY A 126 20.82 -3.50 14.30
C GLY A 126 19.43 -3.43 14.95
N HIS A 127 18.69 -2.34 14.73
CA HIS A 127 17.33 -2.17 15.21
C HIS A 127 16.33 -3.08 14.47
N PHE A 128 16.53 -3.25 13.15
CA PHE A 128 15.66 -4.05 12.27
C PHE A 128 16.29 -5.41 11.90
N LYS A 129 17.06 -5.99 12.82
CA LYS A 129 17.90 -7.16 12.55
C LYS A 129 17.09 -8.34 12.00
N GLU A 130 15.93 -8.63 12.58
CA GLU A 130 15.08 -9.75 12.19
C GLU A 130 14.45 -9.55 10.79
N PRO A 131 13.75 -8.44 10.50
CA PRO A 131 13.26 -8.16 9.14
C PRO A 131 14.35 -8.21 8.07
N ILE A 132 15.50 -7.55 8.30
CA ILE A 132 16.63 -7.53 7.36
C ILE A 132 17.13 -8.95 7.08
N ALA A 133 17.27 -9.78 8.13
CA ALA A 133 17.72 -11.16 7.97
C ALA A 133 16.75 -12.02 7.16
N TRP A 134 15.44 -11.82 7.31
CA TRP A 134 14.43 -12.56 6.54
C TRP A 134 14.44 -12.16 5.07
N ILE A 135 14.56 -10.87 4.77
CA ILE A 135 14.69 -10.37 3.39
C ILE A 135 16.00 -10.88 2.77
N GLY A 136 17.10 -10.86 3.51
CA GLY A 136 18.37 -11.44 3.06
C GLY A 136 18.26 -12.93 2.70
N THR A 137 17.57 -13.71 3.53
CA THR A 137 17.30 -15.14 3.27
C THR A 137 16.44 -15.34 2.02
N LEU A 138 15.43 -14.50 1.82
CA LEU A 138 14.60 -14.51 0.62
C LEU A 138 15.44 -14.20 -0.63
N ARG A 139 16.27 -13.15 -0.61
CA ARG A 139 17.17 -12.82 -1.73
C ARG A 139 18.13 -13.95 -2.08
N THR A 140 18.70 -14.62 -1.08
CA THR A 140 19.53 -15.83 -1.33
C THR A 140 18.70 -16.94 -1.97
N THR A 141 17.44 -17.12 -1.55
CA THR A 141 16.52 -18.11 -2.14
C THR A 141 16.20 -17.79 -3.59
N LEU A 142 16.00 -16.50 -3.92
CA LEU A 142 15.74 -16.04 -5.28
C LEU A 142 17.01 -16.02 -6.15
N ALA A 143 18.20 -16.08 -5.54
CA ALA A 143 19.49 -15.99 -6.22
C ALA A 143 19.67 -14.73 -7.09
N GLY A 144 18.96 -13.65 -6.75
CA GLY A 144 18.96 -12.40 -7.52
C GLY A 144 18.18 -12.47 -8.85
N ASP A 145 17.40 -13.53 -9.08
CA ASP A 145 16.54 -13.68 -10.25
C ASP A 145 15.11 -13.21 -9.92
N ASP A 146 14.76 -12.04 -10.43
CA ASP A 146 13.44 -11.39 -10.29
C ASP A 146 12.48 -11.75 -11.44
N SER A 147 12.84 -12.71 -12.30
CA SER A 147 11.98 -13.12 -13.39
C SER A 147 10.69 -13.77 -12.87
N THR A 148 9.58 -13.55 -13.57
CA THR A 148 8.27 -14.13 -13.23
C THR A 148 8.33 -15.64 -12.94
N PRO A 149 9.00 -16.49 -13.76
CA PRO A 149 9.08 -17.92 -13.46
C PRO A 149 9.74 -18.23 -12.12
N ASN A 150 10.78 -17.47 -11.73
CA ASN A 150 11.46 -17.66 -10.46
C ASN A 150 10.62 -17.16 -9.27
N LEU A 151 10.02 -15.98 -9.39
CA LEU A 151 9.12 -15.45 -8.37
C LEU A 151 7.92 -16.37 -8.13
N GLU A 152 7.30 -16.92 -9.18
CA GLU A 152 6.21 -17.89 -9.05
C GLU A 152 6.66 -19.19 -8.39
N LYS A 153 7.82 -19.71 -8.77
CA LYS A 153 8.44 -20.89 -8.14
C LYS A 153 8.65 -20.69 -6.64
N HIS A 154 8.99 -19.46 -6.22
CA HIS A 154 9.25 -19.08 -4.83
C HIS A 154 8.12 -18.29 -4.17
N ARG A 155 6.90 -18.33 -4.73
CA ARG A 155 5.72 -17.57 -4.28
C ARG A 155 5.45 -17.67 -2.78
N LYS A 156 5.53 -18.89 -2.22
CA LYS A 156 5.25 -19.11 -0.79
C LYS A 156 6.27 -18.40 0.10
N GLN A 157 7.54 -18.36 -0.31
CA GLN A 157 8.61 -17.70 0.42
C GLN A 157 8.47 -16.18 0.35
N LEU A 158 8.11 -15.62 -0.80
CA LEU A 158 7.80 -14.19 -0.96
C LEU A 158 6.66 -13.74 -0.04
N ILE A 159 5.48 -14.36 -0.19
CA ILE A 159 4.29 -14.02 0.58
C ILE A 159 4.52 -14.27 2.08
N GLY A 160 5.15 -15.40 2.43
CA GLY A 160 5.46 -15.72 3.82
C GLY A 160 6.44 -14.73 4.46
N THR A 161 7.41 -14.22 3.70
CA THR A 161 8.35 -13.20 4.20
C THR A 161 7.64 -11.87 4.43
N ARG A 162 6.82 -11.42 3.46
CA ARG A 162 5.95 -10.25 3.60
C ARG A 162 5.10 -10.34 4.87
N ASP A 163 4.38 -11.46 5.05
CA ASP A 163 3.45 -11.62 6.16
C ASP A 163 4.18 -11.63 7.50
N ARG A 164 5.33 -12.32 7.56
CA ARG A 164 6.15 -12.37 8.76
C ARG A 164 6.68 -11.00 9.16
N ILE A 165 7.15 -10.21 8.20
CA ILE A 165 7.60 -8.83 8.44
C ILE A 165 6.43 -7.97 8.87
N ASN A 166 5.27 -8.07 8.20
CA ASN A 166 4.08 -7.33 8.60
C ASN A 166 3.72 -7.59 10.06
N THR A 167 3.67 -8.85 10.49
CA THR A 167 3.41 -9.19 11.90
C THR A 167 4.47 -8.57 12.83
N TRP A 168 5.76 -8.73 12.51
CA TRP A 168 6.83 -8.18 13.35
C TRP A 168 6.73 -6.66 13.48
N MET A 169 6.52 -5.95 12.37
CA MET A 169 6.35 -4.50 12.38
C MET A 169 5.11 -4.11 13.20
N GLN A 170 3.98 -4.81 13.05
CA GLN A 170 2.77 -4.53 13.84
C GLN A 170 2.96 -4.77 15.35
N ASP A 171 3.82 -5.71 15.74
CA ASP A 171 4.21 -5.93 17.15
C ASP A 171 5.21 -4.87 17.67
N HIS A 172 5.86 -4.12 16.78
CA HIS A 172 6.88 -3.10 17.08
C HIS A 172 6.52 -1.73 16.47
N PRO A 173 5.36 -1.14 16.80
CA PRO A 173 4.90 0.11 16.18
C PRO A 173 5.84 1.30 16.36
N GLU A 174 6.51 1.40 17.51
CA GLU A 174 7.42 2.52 17.82
C GLU A 174 8.76 2.43 17.05
N ASP A 175 9.03 1.28 16.43
CA ASP A 175 10.29 1.05 15.72
C ASP A 175 10.32 1.78 14.37
N TYR A 176 9.16 2.03 13.75
CA TYR A 176 9.07 2.66 12.43
C TYR A 176 8.16 3.88 12.33
N ARG A 177 7.57 4.35 13.44
CA ARG A 177 6.69 5.54 13.44
C ARG A 177 7.45 6.86 13.53
#